data_AF-A0A349YE23-F1
#
_entry.id   AF-A0A349YE23-F1
#
_cell.length_a   1.000
_cell.length_b   1.000
_cell.length_c   1.000
_cell.angle_alpha   90.00
_cell.angle_beta   90.00
_cell.angle_gamma   90.00
#
_symmetry.space_group_name_H-M   'P 1'
#
loop_
_entity.id
_entity.type
_entity.pdbx_description
1 polymer ?
#
loop_
_entity_poly.entity_id
_entity_poly.type
_entity_poly.pdbx_seq_one_letter_code
_entity_poly.pdbx_strand_id
1 'polypeptide(L)'
;KRNVAKCSITAPFKSVIRERIAQVGEITAPGAPLLHLSDLSTVEIDAKVQPRHIDSLTLSRSIVFTSDGTEFPVRIKRIVPVVNEENRNQTVRLEFIKNHAAIGSAGTIKWAADKPHAPTDLLVQRNSQLGVFILNDNQAKFFVVPGASEGSPAMINLPLDTLMIYQGQHRLQDGQAVSIVSD
;
A
#
# COMPACT_ATOMS: atom_id res chain seq x y z
N LYS A 1 -46.33 11.29 30.80
CA LYS A 1 -44.98 11.88 30.55
C LYS A 1 -43.96 10.91 29.91
N ARG A 2 -44.00 9.58 30.11
CA ARG A 2 -43.00 8.61 29.60
C ARG A 2 -42.99 8.36 28.07
N ASN A 3 -44.06 8.67 27.34
CA ASN A 3 -44.14 8.45 25.88
C ASN A 3 -43.59 9.59 25.02
N VAL A 4 -43.64 10.85 25.48
CA VAL A 4 -43.22 12.02 24.67
C VAL A 4 -41.70 12.08 24.53
N ALA A 5 -40.95 11.59 25.53
CA ALA A 5 -39.49 11.50 25.45
C ALA A 5 -39.00 10.60 24.29
N LYS A 6 -39.83 9.63 23.85
CA LYS A 6 -39.52 8.77 22.70
C LYS A 6 -39.75 9.45 21.34
N CYS A 7 -40.30 10.66 21.33
CA CYS A 7 -40.53 11.46 20.12
C CYS A 7 -39.37 12.41 19.80
N SER A 8 -38.35 12.49 20.67
CA SER A 8 -37.13 13.27 20.42
C SER A 8 -36.03 12.34 19.94
N ILE A 9 -35.72 12.41 18.65
CA ILE A 9 -34.68 11.58 18.03
C ILE A 9 -33.36 12.35 18.08
N THR A 10 -32.38 11.81 18.79
CA THR A 10 -31.02 12.35 18.86
C THR A 10 -30.06 11.46 18.09
N ALA A 11 -28.97 12.03 17.59
CA ALA A 11 -27.93 11.24 16.92
C ALA A 11 -27.31 10.23 17.91
N PRO A 12 -27.25 8.93 17.58
CA PRO A 12 -26.70 7.91 18.48
C PRO A 12 -25.17 7.92 18.56
N PHE A 13 -24.50 8.57 17.61
CA PHE A 13 -23.05 8.73 17.54
C PHE A 13 -22.69 9.98 16.74
N LYS A 14 -21.40 10.38 16.81
CA LYS A 14 -20.86 11.53 16.06
C LYS A 14 -20.99 11.26 14.56
N SER A 15 -21.89 11.98 13.90
CA SER A 15 -22.28 11.68 12.52
C SER A 15 -22.65 12.92 11.74
N VAL A 16 -22.73 12.76 10.42
CA VAL A 16 -23.33 13.73 9.49
C VAL A 16 -24.58 13.12 8.88
N ILE A 17 -25.63 13.94 8.69
CA ILE A 17 -26.84 13.51 7.98
C ILE A 17 -26.50 13.43 6.49
N ARG A 18 -26.52 12.21 5.94
CA ARG A 18 -26.35 11.96 4.50
C ARG A 18 -27.65 12.19 3.74
N GLU A 19 -28.77 11.80 4.34
CA GLU A 19 -30.08 11.86 3.70
C GLU A 19 -31.17 11.97 4.76
N ARG A 20 -32.23 12.73 4.45
CA ARG A 20 -33.45 12.80 5.25
C ARG A 20 -34.58 12.19 4.45
N ILE A 21 -35.03 11.03 4.89
CA ILE A 21 -36.03 10.21 4.21
C ILE A 21 -37.43 10.72 4.55
N ALA A 22 -37.67 11.00 5.84
CA ALA A 22 -38.97 11.46 6.32
C ALA A 22 -39.06 12.98 6.45
N GLN A 23 -40.25 13.52 6.17
CA GLN A 23 -40.53 14.95 6.19
C GLN A 23 -41.31 15.39 7.44
N VAL A 24 -41.26 16.69 7.73
CA VAL A 24 -42.04 17.28 8.82
C VAL A 24 -43.53 17.19 8.46
N GLY A 25 -44.33 16.63 9.35
CA GLY A 25 -45.77 16.42 9.14
C GLY A 25 -46.14 15.07 8.53
N GLU A 26 -45.14 14.27 8.16
CA GLU A 26 -45.34 12.90 7.67
C GLU A 26 -45.65 11.93 8.83
N ILE A 27 -46.64 11.05 8.62
CA ILE A 27 -46.96 9.99 9.57
C ILE A 27 -45.98 8.83 9.32
N THR A 28 -45.28 8.39 10.35
CA THR A 28 -44.31 7.30 10.29
C THR A 28 -44.72 6.12 11.18
N ALA A 29 -44.23 4.92 10.84
CA ALA A 29 -44.45 3.70 11.60
C ALA A 29 -43.17 3.27 12.34
N PRO A 30 -43.28 2.54 13.47
CA PRO A 30 -42.11 1.96 14.13
C PRO A 30 -41.27 1.11 13.16
N GLY A 31 -39.96 1.37 13.13
CA GLY A 31 -39.02 0.71 12.22
C GLY A 31 -38.87 1.37 10.85
N ALA A 32 -39.70 2.36 10.51
CA ALA A 32 -39.51 3.13 9.28
C ALA A 32 -38.24 4.01 9.40
N PRO A 33 -37.37 4.00 8.38
CA PRO A 33 -36.15 4.80 8.39
C PRO A 33 -36.48 6.28 8.18
N LEU A 34 -35.89 7.15 8.99
CA LEU A 34 -36.14 8.60 8.94
C LEU A 34 -34.95 9.39 8.40
N LEU A 35 -33.74 8.94 8.72
CA LEU A 35 -32.47 9.59 8.40
C LEU A 35 -31.42 8.53 8.05
N HIS A 36 -30.56 8.83 7.08
CA HIS A 36 -29.29 8.15 6.91
C HIS A 36 -28.17 8.98 7.51
N LEU A 37 -27.37 8.34 8.36
CA LEU A 37 -26.24 8.96 9.06
C LEU A 37 -24.94 8.32 8.58
N SER A 38 -23.92 9.13 8.35
CA SER A 38 -22.55 8.66 8.14
C SER A 38 -21.74 8.93 9.40
N ASP A 39 -21.10 7.88 9.91
CA ASP A 39 -20.21 7.95 11.06
C ASP A 39 -18.94 8.71 10.70
N LEU A 40 -18.55 9.66 11.56
CA LEU A 40 -17.32 10.46 11.41
C LEU A 40 -16.19 9.97 12.32
N SER A 41 -16.45 8.99 13.19
CA SER A 41 -15.47 8.50 14.16
C SER A 41 -14.44 7.55 13.55
N THR A 42 -14.84 6.77 12.55
CA THR A 42 -13.96 5.83 11.84
C THR A 42 -14.13 5.94 10.34
N VAL A 43 -13.26 6.71 9.69
CA VAL A 43 -13.20 6.78 8.23
C VAL A 43 -12.28 5.67 7.72
N GLU A 44 -12.81 4.81 6.84
CA GLU A 44 -12.11 3.67 6.27
C GLU A 44 -12.11 3.75 4.73
N ILE A 45 -11.18 3.04 4.12
CA ILE A 45 -11.11 2.83 2.67
C ILE A 45 -11.39 1.36 2.38
N ASP A 46 -12.37 1.10 1.52
CA ASP A 46 -12.60 -0.22 0.93
C ASP A 46 -11.80 -0.36 -0.37
N ALA A 47 -10.57 -0.89 -0.27
CA ALA A 47 -9.72 -1.13 -1.43
C ALA A 47 -9.99 -2.50 -2.06
N LYS A 48 -10.11 -2.54 -3.39
CA LYS A 48 -10.24 -3.79 -4.16
C LYS A 48 -8.86 -4.19 -4.68
N VAL A 49 -8.34 -5.31 -4.19
CA VAL A 49 -6.97 -5.77 -4.49
C VAL A 49 -7.03 -7.19 -5.02
N GLN A 50 -6.29 -7.49 -6.09
CA GLN A 50 -6.24 -8.84 -6.60
C GLN A 50 -5.46 -9.76 -5.64
N PRO A 51 -5.88 -11.01 -5.42
CA PRO A 51 -5.25 -11.94 -4.47
C PRO A 51 -3.72 -12.04 -4.61
N ARG A 52 -3.20 -12.06 -5.85
CA ARG A 52 -1.74 -12.11 -6.14
C ARG A 52 -0.93 -10.94 -5.56
N HIS A 53 -1.57 -9.83 -5.22
CA HIS A 53 -0.91 -8.64 -4.70
C HIS A 53 -1.03 -8.50 -3.18
N ILE A 54 -1.85 -9.34 -2.52
CA ILE A 54 -2.14 -9.26 -1.09
C ILE A 54 -0.88 -9.47 -0.24
N ASP A 55 -0.04 -10.44 -0.59
CA ASP A 55 1.21 -10.67 0.12
C ASP A 55 2.15 -9.46 0.01
N SER A 56 2.27 -8.88 -1.19
CA SER A 56 3.11 -7.69 -1.41
C SER A 56 2.61 -6.46 -0.64
N LEU A 57 1.29 -6.33 -0.51
CA LEU A 57 0.65 -5.25 0.24
C LEU A 57 0.85 -5.44 1.74
N THR A 58 0.73 -6.68 2.22
CA THR A 58 0.91 -7.03 3.64
C THR A 58 2.36 -6.83 4.09
N LEU A 59 3.32 -7.13 3.22
CA LEU A 59 4.75 -6.93 3.48
C LEU A 59 5.22 -5.48 3.23
N SER A 60 4.36 -4.59 2.74
CA SER A 60 4.74 -3.21 2.47
C SER A 60 4.91 -2.42 3.76
N ARG A 61 5.97 -1.61 3.83
CA ARG A 61 6.20 -0.69 4.97
C ARG A 61 5.36 0.57 4.89
N SER A 62 4.91 0.94 3.69
CA SER A 62 4.15 2.16 3.45
C SER A 62 3.07 1.93 2.40
N ILE A 63 1.88 2.42 2.72
CA ILE A 63 0.72 2.42 1.85
C ILE A 63 0.19 3.85 1.81
N VAL A 64 -0.05 4.35 0.61
CA VAL A 64 -0.55 5.70 0.36
C VAL A 64 -1.85 5.61 -0.41
N PHE A 65 -2.87 6.30 0.07
CA PHE A 65 -4.09 6.56 -0.69
C PHE A 65 -3.99 7.94 -1.34
N THR A 66 -4.18 8.01 -2.64
CA THR A 66 -4.22 9.27 -3.39
C THR A 66 -5.64 9.53 -3.88
N SER A 67 -6.18 10.70 -3.54
CA SER A 67 -7.49 11.18 -4.01
C SER A 67 -7.38 12.67 -4.33
N ASP A 68 -7.87 13.08 -5.50
CA ASP A 68 -7.81 14.47 -6.00
C ASP A 68 -6.42 15.11 -5.89
N GLY A 69 -5.38 14.34 -6.19
CA GLY A 69 -3.98 14.79 -6.13
C GLY A 69 -3.40 14.92 -4.72
N THR A 70 -4.20 14.67 -3.68
CA THR A 70 -3.75 14.67 -2.27
C THR A 70 -3.41 13.26 -1.82
N GLU A 71 -2.29 13.13 -1.12
CA GLU A 71 -1.81 11.84 -0.59
C GLU A 71 -2.06 11.71 0.91
N PHE A 72 -2.58 10.55 1.29
CA PHE A 72 -2.91 10.21 2.66
C PHE A 72 -2.19 8.91 3.04
N PRO A 73 -1.37 8.90 4.10
CA PRO A 73 -0.77 7.68 4.59
C PRO A 73 -1.82 6.83 5.29
N VAL A 74 -1.88 5.54 4.93
CA VAL A 74 -2.88 4.60 5.42
C VAL A 74 -2.21 3.30 5.86
N ARG A 75 -2.92 2.51 6.67
CA ARG A 75 -2.46 1.19 7.09
C ARG A 75 -3.58 0.17 6.95
N ILE A 76 -3.19 -1.11 6.81
CA ILE A 76 -4.15 -2.21 6.74
C ILE A 76 -4.84 -2.35 8.10
N LYS A 77 -6.16 -2.17 8.11
CA LYS A 77 -7.00 -2.48 9.26
C LYS A 77 -7.41 -3.94 9.24
N ARG A 78 -7.84 -4.44 8.06
CA ARG A 78 -8.29 -5.83 7.90
C ARG A 78 -8.33 -6.23 6.43
N ILE A 79 -7.91 -7.46 6.16
CA ILE A 79 -8.14 -8.10 4.87
C ILE A 79 -9.39 -8.98 5.00
N VAL A 80 -10.39 -8.77 4.15
CA VAL A 80 -11.62 -9.58 4.16
C VAL A 80 -11.27 -10.96 3.57
N PRO A 81 -11.50 -12.08 4.27
CA PRO A 81 -11.09 -13.42 3.80
C PRO A 81 -11.97 -13.97 2.68
N VAL A 82 -12.84 -13.14 2.09
CA VAL A 82 -13.75 -13.51 1.00
C VAL A 82 -13.28 -12.84 -0.27
N VAL A 83 -12.96 -13.66 -1.27
CA VAL A 83 -12.71 -13.20 -2.64
C VAL A 83 -14.07 -13.03 -3.32
N ASN A 84 -14.32 -11.86 -3.88
CA ASN A 84 -15.53 -11.65 -4.67
C ASN A 84 -15.38 -12.40 -6.00
N GLU A 85 -16.25 -13.37 -6.26
CA GLU A 85 -16.18 -14.26 -7.42
C GLU A 85 -16.37 -13.51 -8.75
N GLU A 86 -17.10 -12.39 -8.75
CA GLU A 86 -17.44 -11.61 -9.95
C GLU A 86 -16.21 -10.90 -10.54
N ASN A 87 -15.38 -10.31 -9.67
CA ASN A 87 -14.21 -9.52 -10.09
C ASN A 87 -12.87 -10.11 -9.65
N ARG A 88 -12.91 -11.27 -8.98
CA ARG A 88 -11.75 -11.96 -8.39
C ARG A 88 -10.87 -11.05 -7.52
N ASN A 89 -11.45 -10.02 -6.92
CA ASN A 89 -10.76 -9.13 -6.00
C ASN A 89 -11.07 -9.50 -4.55
N GLN A 90 -10.08 -9.31 -3.71
CA GLN A 90 -10.22 -9.33 -2.28
C GLN A 90 -10.40 -7.90 -1.76
N THR A 91 -11.27 -7.73 -0.79
CA THR A 91 -11.47 -6.40 -0.17
C THR A 91 -10.47 -6.23 0.97
N VAL A 92 -9.70 -5.14 0.92
CA VAL A 92 -8.78 -4.73 1.98
C VAL A 92 -9.32 -3.44 2.58
N ARG A 93 -9.62 -3.47 3.87
CA ARG A 93 -9.98 -2.28 4.64
C ARG A 93 -8.73 -1.59 5.15
N LEU A 94 -8.57 -0.34 4.75
CA LEU A 94 -7.49 0.52 5.21
C LEU A 94 -8.05 1.61 6.12
N GLU A 95 -7.26 2.01 7.10
CA GLU A 95 -7.56 3.17 7.92
C GLU A 95 -6.50 4.25 7.74
N PHE A 96 -6.93 5.49 7.86
CA PHE A 96 -6.04 6.65 7.75
C PHE A 96 -5.17 6.77 9.00
N ILE A 97 -3.87 7.02 8.83
CA ILE A 97 -2.94 7.24 9.94
C ILE A 97 -3.10 8.65 10.50
N LYS A 98 -3.22 9.65 9.61
CA LYS A 98 -3.43 11.06 9.94
C LYS A 98 -4.23 11.72 8.84
N ASN A 99 -5.13 12.63 9.22
CA ASN A 99 -6.10 13.26 8.34
C ASN A 99 -6.90 12.22 7.54
N HIS A 100 -7.94 12.61 6.83
CA HIS A 100 -8.63 11.70 5.93
C HIS A 100 -9.15 12.47 4.73
N ALA A 101 -9.31 11.78 3.61
CA ALA A 101 -10.07 12.31 2.50
C ALA A 101 -11.55 12.51 2.92
N ALA A 102 -12.30 13.31 2.15
CA ALA A 102 -13.73 13.44 2.42
C ALA A 102 -14.43 12.07 2.28
N ILE A 103 -15.42 11.80 3.14
CA ILE A 103 -16.18 10.55 3.06
C ILE A 103 -16.88 10.46 1.70
N GLY A 104 -16.75 9.31 1.04
CA GLY A 104 -17.26 9.09 -0.32
C GLY A 104 -16.27 9.42 -1.43
N SER A 105 -15.07 9.91 -1.11
CA SER A 105 -14.02 10.14 -2.11
C SER A 105 -13.54 8.83 -2.73
N ALA A 106 -13.32 8.85 -4.05
CA ALA A 106 -12.66 7.76 -4.77
C ALA A 106 -11.17 8.08 -4.96
N GLY A 107 -10.35 7.05 -5.15
CA GLY A 107 -8.93 7.22 -5.33
C GLY A 107 -8.21 5.91 -5.59
N THR A 108 -6.87 5.98 -5.56
CA THR A 108 -6.00 4.83 -5.79
C THR A 108 -5.14 4.58 -4.58
N ILE A 109 -4.79 3.31 -4.34
CA ILE A 109 -3.79 2.93 -3.34
C ILE A 109 -2.49 2.58 -4.03
N LYS A 110 -1.39 3.04 -3.47
CA LYS A 110 -0.02 2.75 -3.90
C LYS A 110 0.76 2.23 -2.72
N TRP A 111 1.58 1.22 -2.94
CA TRP A 111 2.50 0.67 -1.95
C TRP A 111 3.79 0.27 -2.64
N ALA A 112 4.90 0.38 -1.91
CA ALA A 112 6.16 -0.18 -2.35
C ALA A 112 6.29 -1.60 -1.78
N ALA A 113 6.57 -2.58 -2.65
CA ALA A 113 6.99 -3.89 -2.18
C ALA A 113 8.38 -3.75 -1.55
N ASP A 114 8.56 -4.19 -0.30
CA ASP A 114 9.82 -4.09 0.47
C ASP A 114 10.93 -5.04 -0.04
N LYS A 115 10.88 -5.41 -1.33
CA LYS A 115 11.89 -6.24 -1.96
C LYS A 115 12.85 -5.32 -2.72
N PRO A 116 14.10 -5.15 -2.28
CA PRO A 116 15.06 -4.38 -3.05
C PRO A 116 15.20 -4.99 -4.45
N HIS A 117 15.21 -4.12 -5.45
CA HIS A 117 15.49 -4.52 -6.84
C HIS A 117 16.85 -3.94 -7.21
N ALA A 118 17.67 -4.75 -7.87
CA ALA A 118 18.88 -4.27 -8.52
C ALA A 118 18.48 -3.45 -9.76
N PRO A 119 18.92 -2.18 -9.85
CA PRO A 119 18.84 -1.39 -11.08
C PRO A 119 19.48 -2.12 -12.27
N THR A 120 18.94 -1.89 -13.46
CA THR A 120 19.36 -2.58 -14.69
C THR A 120 20.77 -2.22 -15.13
N ASP A 121 21.22 -1.00 -14.86
CA ASP A 121 22.55 -0.46 -15.13
C ASP A 121 23.64 -1.07 -14.24
N LEU A 122 23.27 -1.66 -13.11
CA LEU A 122 24.20 -2.37 -12.22
C LEU A 122 24.36 -3.85 -12.58
N LEU A 123 23.45 -4.42 -13.38
CA LEU A 123 23.52 -5.82 -13.79
C LEU A 123 24.64 -6.04 -14.80
N VAL A 124 25.54 -6.97 -14.48
CA VAL A 124 26.61 -7.43 -15.36
C VAL A 124 26.55 -8.94 -15.53
N GLN A 125 26.91 -9.41 -16.73
CA GLN A 125 26.97 -10.84 -17.01
C GLN A 125 28.37 -11.39 -16.73
N ARG A 126 28.46 -12.48 -15.96
CA ARG A 126 29.68 -13.26 -15.72
C ARG A 126 29.35 -14.74 -15.84
N ASN A 127 30.14 -15.48 -16.62
CA ASN A 127 29.97 -16.93 -16.77
C ASN A 127 28.52 -17.35 -17.10
N SER A 128 27.88 -16.61 -18.01
CA SER A 128 26.47 -16.79 -18.42
C SER A 128 25.42 -16.53 -17.32
N GLN A 129 25.80 -15.95 -16.18
CA GLN A 129 24.90 -15.55 -15.10
C GLN A 129 24.87 -14.02 -14.98
N LEU A 130 23.69 -13.47 -14.74
CA LEU A 130 23.51 -12.05 -14.44
C LEU A 130 23.63 -11.82 -12.93
N GLY A 131 24.30 -10.74 -12.56
CA GLY A 131 24.53 -10.39 -11.17
C GLY A 131 24.99 -8.95 -11.00
N VAL A 132 25.25 -8.55 -9.76
CA VAL A 132 25.80 -7.23 -9.41
C VAL A 132 27.14 -7.41 -8.70
N PHE A 133 27.99 -6.38 -8.76
CA PHE A 133 29.19 -6.34 -7.92
C PHE A 133 28.89 -5.63 -6.60
N ILE A 134 29.22 -6.30 -5.50
CA ILE A 134 29.14 -5.74 -4.15
C ILE A 134 30.55 -5.55 -3.60
N LEU A 135 30.72 -4.56 -2.73
CA LEU A 135 31.93 -4.38 -1.97
C LEU A 135 31.92 -5.33 -0.77
N ASN A 136 32.95 -6.17 -0.66
CA ASN A 136 33.17 -7.03 0.50
C ASN A 136 34.65 -6.98 0.88
N ASP A 137 34.99 -6.44 2.05
CA ASP A 137 36.37 -6.32 2.55
C ASP A 137 37.36 -5.73 1.52
N ASN A 138 37.03 -4.56 0.95
CA ASN A 138 37.79 -3.89 -0.12
C ASN A 138 38.00 -4.72 -1.40
N GLN A 139 37.17 -5.74 -1.63
CA GLN A 139 37.18 -6.54 -2.84
C GLN A 139 35.81 -6.49 -3.52
N ALA A 140 35.83 -6.49 -4.85
CA ALA A 140 34.64 -6.65 -5.66
C ALA A 140 34.22 -8.12 -5.63
N LYS A 141 33.05 -8.39 -5.09
CA LYS A 141 32.46 -9.73 -5.08
C LYS A 141 31.29 -9.79 -6.05
N PHE A 142 31.30 -10.76 -6.95
CA PHE A 142 30.19 -10.97 -7.87
C PHE A 142 29.06 -11.71 -7.14
N PHE A 143 27.90 -11.06 -7.04
CA PHE A 143 26.68 -11.64 -6.47
C PHE A 143 25.69 -11.96 -7.59
N VAL A 144 25.45 -13.25 -7.81
CA VAL A 144 24.47 -13.72 -8.80
C VAL A 144 23.07 -13.29 -8.37
N VAL A 145 22.28 -12.75 -9.29
CA VAL A 145 20.88 -12.36 -9.05
C VAL A 145 19.96 -13.35 -9.79
N PRO A 146 19.37 -14.33 -9.08
CA PRO A 146 18.52 -15.35 -9.69
C PRO A 146 17.30 -14.73 -10.38
N GLY A 147 17.02 -15.16 -11.62
CA GLY A 147 15.88 -14.64 -12.39
C GLY A 147 16.09 -13.24 -12.98
N ALA A 148 17.31 -12.68 -12.89
CA ALA A 148 17.66 -11.47 -13.62
C ALA A 148 17.61 -11.72 -15.14
N SER A 149 17.09 -10.73 -15.87
CA SER A 149 17.07 -10.68 -17.32
C SER A 149 17.68 -9.36 -17.77
N GLU A 150 18.40 -9.38 -18.88
CA GLU A 150 19.03 -8.18 -19.42
C GLU A 150 17.97 -7.12 -19.74
N GLY A 151 18.21 -5.88 -19.29
CA GLY A 151 17.29 -4.75 -19.47
C GLY A 151 16.05 -4.74 -18.55
N SER A 152 15.91 -5.65 -17.59
CA SER A 152 14.81 -5.64 -16.60
C SER A 152 15.32 -5.59 -15.15
N PRO A 153 14.71 -4.77 -14.27
CA PRO A 153 15.08 -4.78 -12.85
C PRO A 153 14.88 -6.16 -12.25
N ALA A 154 15.87 -6.63 -11.49
CA ALA A 154 15.86 -7.96 -10.92
C ALA A 154 15.73 -7.88 -9.39
N MET A 155 14.89 -8.74 -8.81
CA MET A 155 14.75 -8.83 -7.36
C MET A 155 16.08 -9.27 -6.74
N ILE A 156 16.56 -8.56 -5.74
CA ILE A 156 17.79 -8.89 -5.03
C ILE A 156 17.49 -9.16 -3.55
N ASN A 157 18.14 -10.16 -2.98
CA ASN A 157 18.00 -10.50 -1.56
C ASN A 157 19.32 -10.21 -0.84
N LEU A 158 19.63 -8.92 -0.70
CA LEU A 158 20.79 -8.42 0.02
C LEU A 158 20.36 -7.47 1.14
N PRO A 159 21.12 -7.39 2.25
CA PRO A 159 20.96 -6.34 3.24
C PRO A 159 20.96 -4.93 2.61
N LEU A 160 20.10 -4.03 3.10
CA LEU A 160 19.93 -2.68 2.54
C LEU A 160 21.17 -1.77 2.67
N ASP A 161 22.08 -2.13 3.57
CA ASP A 161 23.37 -1.47 3.82
C ASP A 161 24.51 -2.02 2.93
N THR A 162 24.21 -2.98 2.04
CA THR A 162 25.22 -3.55 1.13
C THR A 162 25.66 -2.50 0.12
N LEU A 163 26.96 -2.19 0.13
CA LEU A 163 27.56 -1.27 -0.83
C LEU A 163 27.69 -1.94 -2.20
N MET A 164 27.02 -1.35 -3.20
CA MET A 164 27.09 -1.79 -4.60
C MET A 164 28.12 -0.98 -5.38
N ILE A 165 28.78 -1.63 -6.33
CA ILE A 165 29.75 -0.99 -7.21
C ILE A 165 29.04 -0.55 -8.50
N TYR A 166 28.97 0.76 -8.73
CA TYR A 166 28.21 1.37 -9.84
C TYR A 166 29.08 1.99 -10.94
N GLN A 167 30.39 2.09 -10.72
CA GLN A 167 31.36 2.56 -11.72
C GLN A 167 32.43 1.50 -11.97
N GLY A 168 32.73 1.25 -13.25
CA GLY A 168 33.74 0.28 -13.66
C GLY A 168 33.31 -1.19 -13.56
N GLN A 169 32.05 -1.48 -13.21
CA GLN A 169 31.54 -2.84 -12.99
C GLN A 169 31.75 -3.77 -14.18
N HIS A 170 31.71 -3.25 -15.41
CA HIS A 170 31.94 -4.06 -16.61
C HIS A 170 33.37 -4.60 -16.72
N ARG A 171 34.35 -3.92 -16.13
CA ARG A 171 35.78 -4.30 -16.17
C ARG A 171 36.23 -5.12 -14.97
N LEU A 172 35.43 -5.16 -13.90
CA LEU A 172 35.78 -5.87 -12.67
C LEU A 172 35.73 -7.38 -12.84
N GLN A 173 36.69 -8.03 -12.19
CA GLN A 173 36.70 -9.48 -11.95
C GLN A 173 36.32 -9.78 -10.51
N ASP A 174 35.80 -10.99 -10.27
CA ASP A 174 35.48 -11.44 -8.91
C ASP A 174 36.76 -11.55 -8.07
N GLY A 175 36.72 -11.02 -6.85
CA GLY A 175 37.87 -10.90 -5.94
C GLY A 175 38.82 -9.73 -6.24
N GLN A 176 38.52 -8.89 -7.23
CA GLN A 176 39.40 -7.76 -7.57
C GLN A 176 39.41 -6.70 -6.46
N ALA A 177 40.60 -6.25 -6.05
CA ALA A 177 40.74 -5.18 -5.09
C ALA A 177 40.13 -3.87 -5.63
N VAL A 178 39.34 -3.20 -4.79
CA VAL A 178 38.68 -1.94 -5.10
C VAL A 178 38.84 -0.97 -3.94
N SER A 179 38.77 0.32 -4.23
CA SER A 179 38.80 1.38 -3.22
C SER A 179 37.57 2.26 -3.40
N ILE A 180 37.01 2.72 -2.28
CA ILE A 180 35.90 3.66 -2.32
C ILE A 180 36.47 5.03 -2.67
N VAL A 181 36.05 5.58 -3.80
CA VAL A 181 36.32 6.96 -4.19
C VAL A 181 35.11 7.80 -3.80
N SER A 182 35.33 8.86 -3.04
CA SER A 182 34.30 9.87 -2.75
C SER A 182 34.37 10.94 -3.83
N ASP A 183 33.24 11.29 -4.43
CA ASP A 183 33.08 12.57 -5.13
C ASP A 183 32.87 13.70 -4.11
#